data_AF-A0A7U9T270-F1
#
_entry.id   AF-A0A7U9T270-F1
#
_cell.length_a   1.000
_cell.length_b   1.000
_cell.length_c   1.000
_cell.angle_alpha   90.00
_cell.angle_beta   90.00
_cell.angle_gamma   90.00
#
_symmetry.space_group_name_H-M   'P 1'
#
loop_
_entity.id
_entity.type
_entity.pdbx_description
1 polymer ?
#
loop_
_entity_poly.entity_id
_entity_poly.type
_entity_poly.pdbx_seq_one_letter_code
_entity_poly.pdbx_strand_id
1 'polypeptide(L)'
;MSSVLNAVYNNYLTTYTPKALTRYDTHKKSELRSVYNSIVKINKDAPWYLPTTSKATQRYAVDIKENARELRNRVAQLGGLDGSVLFDKKSAYSSDESIASASYIGSQNSESDIPSLELEVHSLASSQENLGTFLPDARAALAPATYSFDISVNDMNYEFQFAVGESETNREIQERLIRLINNSAIGIRADLAEVDGRTSLRLTSEAAGLSQGRTHLFTVTDDKTSKRSGTVDYFGLDYTSREASNASFSINGEERTSPSNHFAVEKQYEIKLHGITEEGSPVQIGLKTDLESLTDNVTHLVGGYNDFIKAASSYLETQSKSRQLIKEFRGIAGLYTTSLESMGVTLEPDDTLALDQDLLRETAMQSQDIMETFGSLKSLSGMLIRKSNEISLNPMNYVQKTVVAYKNPGHTFVSPYNTSAYSGMMFNSYC
;
A
#
# COMPACT_ATOMS: atom_id res chain seq x y z
N MET A 1 15.61 -5.28 23.52
CA MET A 1 14.92 -6.49 23.02
C MET A 1 13.78 -6.22 22.04
N SER A 2 13.43 -4.97 21.68
CA SER A 2 12.37 -4.67 20.68
C SER A 2 12.83 -4.64 19.22
N SER A 3 14.14 -4.54 18.94
CA SER A 3 14.66 -4.48 17.55
C SER A 3 14.51 -5.80 16.78
N VAL A 4 14.58 -6.95 17.47
CA VAL A 4 14.52 -8.28 16.84
C VAL A 4 13.10 -8.63 16.39
N LEU A 5 12.07 -8.25 17.15
CA LEU A 5 10.67 -8.47 16.77
C LEU A 5 10.24 -7.59 15.59
N ASN A 6 10.73 -6.34 15.53
CA ASN A 6 10.51 -5.43 14.40
C ASN A 6 11.15 -5.94 13.11
N ALA A 7 12.36 -6.51 13.19
CA ALA A 7 13.04 -7.09 12.03
C ALA A 7 12.29 -8.31 11.47
N VAL A 8 11.75 -9.18 12.35
CA VAL A 8 10.99 -10.36 11.94
C VAL A 8 9.69 -9.95 11.24
N TYR A 9 8.91 -9.03 11.82
CA TYR A 9 7.67 -8.58 11.18
C TYR A 9 7.92 -7.81 9.89
N ASN A 10 8.92 -6.92 9.82
CA ASN A 10 9.25 -6.23 8.56
C ASN A 10 9.62 -7.23 7.47
N ASN A 11 10.38 -8.27 7.81
CA ASN A 11 10.67 -9.36 6.88
C ASN A 11 9.39 -10.11 6.48
N TYR A 12 8.46 -10.39 7.40
CA TYR A 12 7.18 -11.02 7.05
C TYR A 12 6.25 -10.09 6.23
N LEU A 13 6.20 -8.79 6.51
CA LEU A 13 5.33 -7.84 5.81
C LEU A 13 5.85 -7.57 4.39
N THR A 14 7.15 -7.35 4.22
CA THR A 14 7.75 -7.17 2.88
C THR A 14 7.75 -8.47 2.07
N THR A 15 7.88 -9.64 2.73
CA THR A 15 7.93 -10.94 2.04
C THR A 15 6.54 -11.52 1.73
N TYR A 16 5.52 -11.25 2.55
CA TYR A 16 4.22 -11.92 2.42
C TYR A 16 3.02 -11.00 2.14
N THR A 17 3.06 -9.70 2.45
CA THR A 17 1.90 -8.81 2.24
C THR A 17 2.29 -7.32 2.06
N PRO A 18 2.94 -6.92 0.95
CA PRO A 18 3.28 -5.52 0.70
C PRO A 18 2.01 -4.72 0.33
N LYS A 19 1.28 -4.22 1.33
CA LYS A 19 0.12 -3.33 1.13
C LYS A 19 0.52 -1.87 1.34
N ALA A 20 0.05 -1.00 0.44
CA ALA A 20 0.35 0.44 0.48
C ALA A 20 -0.12 1.11 1.79
N LEU A 21 0.66 2.11 2.23
CA LEU A 21 0.34 2.95 3.37
C LEU A 21 -0.63 4.05 2.95
N THR A 22 -1.58 4.36 3.81
CA THR A 22 -2.56 5.42 3.60
C THR A 22 -2.44 6.49 4.69
N ARG A 23 -2.96 7.70 4.44
CA ARG A 23 -3.03 8.76 5.46
C ARG A 23 -3.74 8.35 6.75
N TYR A 24 -4.64 7.38 6.68
CA TYR A 24 -5.40 6.85 7.82
C TYR A 24 -4.59 5.91 8.71
N ASP A 25 -3.38 5.54 8.29
CA ASP A 25 -2.43 4.74 9.08
C ASP A 25 -1.52 5.62 9.95
N THR A 26 -1.60 6.95 9.83
CA THR A 26 -0.87 7.89 10.69
C THR A 26 -1.60 8.10 12.01
N HIS A 27 -0.85 8.17 13.12
CA HIS A 27 -1.41 8.24 14.46
C HIS A 27 -0.92 9.44 15.27
N LYS A 28 -1.83 10.06 16.03
CA LYS A 28 -1.45 11.01 17.07
C LYS A 28 -0.91 10.27 18.30
N LYS A 29 -0.02 10.90 19.06
CA LYS A 29 0.52 10.33 20.31
C LYS A 29 -0.57 9.93 21.31
N SER A 30 -1.68 10.67 21.37
CA SER A 30 -2.84 10.34 22.20
C SER A 30 -3.56 9.06 21.76
N GLU A 31 -3.65 8.81 20.45
CA GLU A 31 -4.25 7.60 19.89
C GLU A 31 -3.40 6.37 20.21
N LEU A 32 -2.08 6.47 20.02
CA LEU A 32 -1.15 5.40 20.41
C LEU A 32 -1.26 5.06 21.90
N ARG A 33 -1.41 6.08 22.76
CA ARG A 33 -1.62 5.89 24.19
C ARG A 33 -2.96 5.20 24.49
N SER A 34 -4.02 5.58 23.79
CA SER A 34 -5.35 4.95 23.92
C SER A 34 -5.29 3.46 23.56
N VAL A 35 -4.63 3.15 22.44
CA VAL A 35 -4.43 1.78 21.97
C VAL A 35 -3.61 0.95 22.97
N TYR A 36 -2.50 1.50 23.48
CA TYR A 36 -1.73 0.87 24.55
C TYR A 36 -2.59 0.56 25.79
N ASN A 37 -3.40 1.51 26.24
CA ASN A 37 -4.29 1.32 27.38
C ASN A 37 -5.32 0.22 27.13
N SER A 38 -5.85 0.12 25.90
CA SER A 38 -6.75 -0.96 25.50
C SER A 38 -6.06 -2.33 25.52
N ILE A 39 -4.82 -2.43 25.05
CA ILE A 39 -4.02 -3.66 25.15
C ILE A 39 -3.81 -4.05 26.61
N VAL A 40 -3.43 -3.10 27.46
CA VAL A 40 -3.28 -3.30 28.90
C VAL A 40 -4.58 -3.81 29.53
N LYS A 41 -5.71 -3.23 29.16
CA LYS A 41 -7.03 -3.64 29.65
C LYS A 41 -7.38 -5.07 29.23
N ILE A 42 -7.18 -5.42 27.96
CA ILE A 42 -7.40 -6.79 27.45
C ILE A 42 -6.48 -7.78 28.17
N ASN A 43 -5.21 -7.43 28.34
CA ASN A 43 -4.22 -8.27 29.01
C ASN A 43 -4.51 -8.50 30.48
N LYS A 44 -5.13 -7.53 31.17
CA LYS A 44 -5.40 -7.62 32.60
C LYS A 44 -6.18 -8.89 32.92
N ASP A 45 -7.24 -9.16 32.16
CA ASP A 45 -8.19 -10.24 32.42
C ASP A 45 -8.03 -11.44 31.46
N ALA A 46 -7.12 -11.37 30.48
CA ALA A 46 -6.86 -12.48 29.57
C ALA A 46 -6.26 -13.71 30.29
N PRO A 47 -6.77 -14.94 30.02
CA PRO A 47 -6.13 -16.18 30.41
C PRO A 47 -4.71 -16.32 29.86
N TRP A 48 -3.94 -17.23 30.42
CA TRP A 48 -2.65 -17.62 29.89
C TRP A 48 -2.84 -18.64 28.78
N TYR A 49 -2.29 -18.35 27.61
CA TYR A 49 -2.37 -19.19 26.42
C TYR A 49 -1.00 -19.76 26.09
N LEU A 50 -0.96 -20.97 25.51
CA LEU A 50 0.26 -21.51 24.93
C LEU A 50 0.62 -20.72 23.66
N PRO A 51 1.89 -20.31 23.44
CA PRO A 51 2.30 -19.63 22.22
C PRO A 51 2.06 -20.49 20.98
N THR A 52 1.51 -19.88 19.93
CA THR A 52 1.31 -20.55 18.63
C THR A 52 2.63 -20.68 17.88
N THR A 53 3.06 -21.91 17.61
CA THR A 53 4.28 -22.23 16.83
C THR A 53 4.01 -22.49 15.34
N SER A 54 2.74 -22.66 14.96
CA SER A 54 2.35 -22.95 13.57
C SER A 54 2.49 -21.71 12.67
N LYS A 55 3.41 -21.74 11.70
CA LYS A 55 3.59 -20.65 10.71
C LYS A 55 2.29 -20.30 9.97
N ALA A 56 1.44 -21.28 9.65
CA ALA A 56 0.17 -21.05 8.97
C ALA A 56 -0.78 -20.19 9.81
N THR A 57 -0.87 -20.48 11.11
CA THR A 57 -1.72 -19.71 12.03
C THR A 57 -1.17 -18.31 12.28
N GLN A 58 0.16 -18.15 12.30
CA GLN A 58 0.80 -16.84 12.42
C GLN A 58 0.51 -15.98 11.18
N ARG A 59 0.65 -16.54 9.97
CA ARG A 59 0.29 -15.88 8.71
C ARG A 59 -1.17 -15.45 8.69
N TYR A 60 -2.09 -16.36 9.02
CA TYR A 60 -3.51 -16.04 9.12
C TYR A 60 -3.81 -14.88 10.10
N ALA A 61 -3.15 -14.84 11.25
CA ALA A 61 -3.33 -13.73 12.20
C ALA A 61 -2.85 -12.38 11.65
N VAL A 62 -1.75 -12.38 10.87
CA VAL A 62 -1.25 -11.19 10.18
C VAL A 62 -2.21 -10.78 9.06
N ASP A 63 -2.67 -11.73 8.24
CA ASP A 63 -3.56 -11.46 7.12
C ASP A 63 -4.89 -10.88 7.57
N ILE A 64 -5.53 -11.45 8.61
CA ILE A 64 -6.77 -10.87 9.15
C ILE A 64 -6.55 -9.43 9.62
N LYS A 65 -5.43 -9.16 10.28
CA LYS A 65 -5.11 -7.82 10.76
C LYS A 65 -4.95 -6.85 9.59
N GLU A 66 -4.20 -7.23 8.56
CA GLU A 66 -3.99 -6.40 7.37
C GLU A 66 -5.28 -6.21 6.55
N ASN A 67 -6.13 -7.23 6.47
CA ASN A 67 -7.45 -7.13 5.84
C ASN A 67 -8.39 -6.22 6.64
N ALA A 68 -8.36 -6.29 7.98
CA ALA A 68 -9.13 -5.39 8.83
C ALA A 68 -8.63 -3.94 8.73
N ARG A 69 -7.30 -3.74 8.66
CA ARG A 69 -6.70 -2.44 8.39
C ARG A 69 -7.16 -1.88 7.04
N GLU A 70 -7.11 -2.70 6.00
CA GLU A 70 -7.55 -2.30 4.65
C GLU A 70 -9.03 -1.94 4.62
N LEU A 71 -9.90 -2.78 5.19
CA LEU A 71 -11.34 -2.49 5.30
C LEU A 71 -11.57 -1.17 6.04
N ARG A 72 -10.91 -0.98 7.20
CA ARG A 72 -10.99 0.27 7.97
C ARG A 72 -10.59 1.47 7.12
N ASN A 73 -9.50 1.38 6.38
CA ASN A 73 -9.00 2.49 5.57
C ASN A 73 -9.93 2.77 4.38
N ARG A 74 -10.47 1.74 3.72
CA ARG A 74 -11.47 1.88 2.66
C ARG A 74 -12.74 2.55 3.18
N VAL A 75 -13.26 2.13 4.33
CA VAL A 75 -14.45 2.74 4.92
C VAL A 75 -14.17 4.17 5.41
N ALA A 76 -13.00 4.42 6.00
CA ALA A 76 -12.58 5.74 6.44
C ALA A 76 -12.31 6.70 5.27
N GLN A 77 -11.97 6.17 4.09
CA GLN A 77 -11.91 6.96 2.86
C GLN A 77 -13.27 7.54 2.48
N LEU A 78 -14.40 6.96 2.90
CA LEU A 78 -15.73 7.41 2.51
C LEU A 78 -16.28 8.51 3.42
N GLY A 79 -15.93 8.52 4.71
CA GLY A 79 -16.54 9.44 5.69
C GLY A 79 -15.69 9.79 6.89
N GLY A 80 -14.36 9.60 6.79
CA GLY A 80 -13.45 9.78 7.92
C GLY A 80 -13.56 8.66 8.97
N LEU A 81 -12.74 8.75 10.01
CA LEU A 81 -12.67 7.73 11.07
C LEU A 81 -13.85 7.79 12.05
N ASP A 82 -14.58 8.91 12.06
CA ASP A 82 -15.68 9.14 12.99
C ASP A 82 -17.00 8.50 12.51
N GLY A 83 -17.04 7.98 11.27
CA GLY A 83 -18.21 7.33 10.66
C GLY A 83 -19.43 8.25 10.51
N SER A 84 -19.30 9.53 10.86
CA SER A 84 -20.37 10.51 10.93
C SER A 84 -20.59 11.25 9.60
N VAL A 85 -19.72 11.08 8.60
CA VAL A 85 -19.64 11.96 7.41
C VAL A 85 -19.59 11.15 6.10
N LEU A 86 -20.21 9.95 6.03
CA LEU A 86 -20.05 9.03 4.89
C LEU A 86 -20.50 9.55 3.52
N PHE A 87 -21.22 10.66 3.46
CA PHE A 87 -21.83 11.15 2.22
C PHE A 87 -21.50 12.62 1.90
N ASP A 88 -20.71 13.33 2.72
CA ASP A 88 -20.26 14.69 2.38
C ASP A 88 -18.95 14.68 1.58
N LYS A 89 -18.39 13.49 1.30
CA LYS A 89 -17.12 13.39 0.59
C LYS A 89 -17.34 13.53 -0.92
N LYS A 90 -16.93 14.68 -1.45
CA LYS A 90 -16.81 14.93 -2.89
C LYS A 90 -15.83 13.94 -3.51
N SER A 91 -16.22 13.32 -4.61
CA SER A 91 -15.36 12.44 -5.41
C SER A 91 -15.00 13.10 -6.73
N ALA A 92 -13.82 12.81 -7.25
CA ALA A 92 -13.39 13.32 -8.56
C ALA A 92 -13.72 12.28 -9.65
N TYR A 93 -13.92 12.73 -10.87
CA TYR A 93 -13.92 11.89 -12.06
C TYR A 93 -12.81 12.29 -13.00
N SER A 94 -12.40 11.33 -13.83
CA SER A 94 -11.67 11.55 -15.07
C SER A 94 -12.54 11.05 -16.23
N SER A 95 -12.58 11.79 -17.34
CA SER A 95 -13.23 11.31 -18.57
C SER A 95 -12.49 10.13 -19.19
N ASP A 96 -11.20 9.94 -18.87
CA ASP A 96 -10.39 8.79 -19.29
C ASP A 96 -9.40 8.34 -18.20
N GLU A 97 -9.83 7.37 -17.41
CA GLU A 97 -9.03 6.74 -16.34
C GLU A 97 -7.81 5.96 -16.87
N SER A 98 -7.77 5.60 -18.16
CA SER A 98 -6.61 4.93 -18.77
C SER A 98 -5.45 5.88 -19.00
N ILE A 99 -5.74 7.18 -19.12
CA ILE A 99 -4.74 8.24 -19.31
C ILE A 99 -4.40 8.87 -17.96
N ALA A 100 -5.41 9.27 -17.19
CA ALA A 100 -5.20 9.91 -15.90
C ALA A 100 -6.32 9.57 -14.93
N SER A 101 -5.95 9.22 -13.70
CA SER A 101 -6.89 9.05 -12.59
C SER A 101 -6.82 10.24 -11.65
N ALA A 102 -7.97 10.71 -11.17
CA ALA A 102 -8.07 11.85 -10.28
C ALA A 102 -8.72 11.47 -8.94
N SER A 103 -8.22 12.06 -7.85
CA SER A 103 -8.85 11.98 -6.53
C SER A 103 -9.01 13.36 -5.91
N TYR A 104 -10.12 13.59 -5.21
CA TYR A 104 -10.36 14.86 -4.53
C TYR A 104 -9.69 14.85 -3.14
N ILE A 105 -8.77 15.79 -2.94
CA ILE A 105 -8.03 16.00 -1.69
C ILE A 105 -8.35 17.33 -0.99
N GLY A 106 -9.21 18.15 -1.60
CA GLY A 106 -9.63 19.44 -1.05
C GLY A 106 -10.50 19.35 0.21
N SER A 107 -10.79 20.52 0.79
CA SER A 107 -11.66 20.63 1.96
C SER A 107 -13.09 20.22 1.61
N GLN A 108 -13.76 19.48 2.49
CA GLN A 108 -15.18 19.13 2.31
C GLN A 108 -16.12 20.30 2.64
N ASN A 109 -15.63 21.29 3.39
CA ASN A 109 -16.41 22.45 3.84
C ASN A 109 -16.25 23.67 2.92
N SER A 110 -15.63 23.53 1.75
CA SER A 110 -15.48 24.64 0.82
C SER A 110 -16.78 24.83 0.04
N GLU A 111 -17.50 25.91 0.35
CA GLU A 111 -18.66 26.42 -0.41
C GLU A 111 -18.26 27.00 -1.78
N SER A 112 -16.97 27.10 -2.09
CA SER A 112 -16.48 27.55 -3.39
C SER A 112 -16.76 26.51 -4.47
N ASP A 113 -17.24 26.99 -5.62
CA ASP A 113 -17.34 26.21 -6.85
C ASP A 113 -15.95 25.65 -7.19
N ILE A 114 -15.85 24.33 -7.31
CA ILE A 114 -14.57 23.63 -7.54
C ILE A 114 -14.48 23.39 -9.04
N PRO A 115 -13.62 24.11 -9.76
CA PRO A 115 -13.62 24.09 -11.21
C PRO A 115 -13.18 22.71 -11.73
N SER A 116 -13.80 22.27 -12.82
CA SER A 116 -13.23 21.22 -13.64
C SER A 116 -11.96 21.73 -14.33
N LEU A 117 -11.07 20.81 -14.66
CA LEU A 117 -9.82 21.09 -15.36
C LEU A 117 -9.70 20.19 -16.59
N GLU A 118 -9.13 20.76 -17.65
CA GLU A 118 -8.75 20.07 -18.87
C GLU A 118 -7.28 19.68 -18.77
N LEU A 119 -6.98 18.39 -18.90
CA LEU A 119 -5.63 17.83 -18.81
C LEU A 119 -5.23 17.23 -20.15
N GLU A 120 -4.17 17.73 -20.76
CA GLU A 120 -3.50 17.07 -21.89
C GLU A 120 -2.16 16.53 -21.45
N VAL A 121 -1.89 15.25 -21.68
CA VAL A 121 -0.66 14.58 -21.27
C VAL A 121 0.18 14.30 -22.50
N HIS A 122 1.27 15.06 -22.66
CA HIS A 122 2.15 14.95 -23.82
C HIS A 122 3.21 13.86 -23.64
N SER A 123 3.76 13.75 -22.43
CA SER A 123 4.74 12.72 -22.08
C SER A 123 4.70 12.37 -20.60
N LEU A 124 5.02 11.12 -20.28
CA LEU A 124 5.14 10.65 -18.90
C LEU A 124 6.55 10.87 -18.35
N ALA A 125 6.65 11.01 -17.03
CA ALA A 125 7.90 10.96 -16.32
C ALA A 125 8.48 9.53 -16.42
N SER A 126 9.75 9.43 -16.80
CA SER A 126 10.46 8.17 -16.95
C SER A 126 11.62 8.09 -15.96
N SER A 127 11.95 6.87 -15.55
CA SER A 127 13.14 6.59 -14.74
C SER A 127 14.37 6.38 -15.61
N GLN A 128 15.54 6.69 -15.05
CA GLN A 128 16.83 6.37 -15.65
C GLN A 128 17.07 4.86 -15.60
N GLU A 129 17.60 4.31 -16.68
CA GLU A 129 18.07 2.94 -16.78
C GLU A 129 19.53 2.92 -17.26
N ASN A 130 20.38 2.20 -16.56
CA ASN A 130 21.71 1.83 -17.03
C ASN A 130 21.71 0.35 -17.39
N LEU A 131 22.23 0.02 -18.57
CA LEU A 131 22.31 -1.35 -19.07
C LEU A 131 23.75 -1.73 -19.32
N GLY A 132 24.20 -2.74 -18.59
CA GLY A 132 25.54 -3.24 -18.67
C GLY A 132 25.88 -3.97 -19.98
N THR A 133 27.14 -4.37 -20.08
CA THR A 133 27.65 -5.21 -21.15
C THR A 133 27.08 -6.62 -21.04
N PHE A 134 26.56 -7.16 -22.14
CA PHE A 134 26.13 -8.56 -22.23
C PHE A 134 27.33 -9.50 -22.26
N LEU A 135 27.53 -10.24 -21.16
CA LEU A 135 28.65 -11.16 -20.98
C LEU A 135 28.19 -12.61 -21.06
N PRO A 136 28.98 -13.52 -21.64
CA PRO A 136 28.65 -14.94 -21.63
C PRO A 136 28.71 -15.51 -20.21
N ASP A 137 27.95 -16.57 -19.97
CA ASP A 137 28.08 -17.40 -18.77
C ASP A 137 29.36 -18.25 -18.84
N ALA A 138 30.48 -17.55 -18.73
CA ALA A 138 31.82 -18.09 -18.73
C ALA A 138 32.61 -17.42 -17.60
N ARG A 139 33.79 -17.98 -17.30
CA ARG A 139 34.73 -17.43 -16.32
C ARG A 139 34.94 -15.93 -16.57
N ALA A 140 34.82 -15.13 -15.51
CA ALA A 140 35.04 -13.70 -15.59
C ALA A 140 36.49 -13.38 -15.96
N ALA A 141 36.70 -12.37 -16.81
CA ALA A 141 38.04 -11.89 -17.16
C ALA A 141 38.63 -10.96 -16.09
N LEU A 142 37.85 -10.62 -15.07
CA LEU A 142 38.31 -9.89 -13.89
C LEU A 142 39.30 -10.76 -13.10
N ALA A 143 40.47 -10.19 -12.79
CA ALA A 143 41.44 -10.88 -11.97
C ALA A 143 40.92 -11.06 -10.52
N PRO A 144 41.28 -12.15 -9.83
CA PRO A 144 40.85 -12.38 -8.45
C PRO A 144 41.31 -11.26 -7.52
N ALA A 145 40.37 -10.56 -6.91
CA ALA A 145 40.61 -9.44 -6.00
C ALA A 145 39.29 -9.03 -5.30
N THR A 146 39.40 -8.11 -4.35
CA THR A 146 38.24 -7.32 -3.91
C THR A 146 38.15 -6.08 -4.79
N TYR A 147 36.97 -5.88 -5.38
CA TYR A 147 36.63 -4.70 -6.15
C TYR A 147 35.61 -3.86 -5.40
N SER A 148 35.55 -2.60 -5.78
CA SER A 148 34.49 -1.72 -5.34
C SER A 148 34.15 -0.67 -6.39
N PHE A 149 32.93 -0.18 -6.32
CA PHE A 149 32.44 0.93 -7.13
C PHE A 149 31.40 1.70 -6.32
N ASP A 150 31.16 2.94 -6.71
CA ASP A 150 30.24 3.86 -6.08
C ASP A 150 29.02 4.07 -6.96
N ILE A 151 27.84 4.04 -6.34
CA ILE A 151 26.60 4.55 -6.94
C ILE A 151 26.25 5.85 -6.22
N SER A 152 26.19 6.95 -6.97
CA SER A 152 25.74 8.24 -6.46
C SER A 152 24.25 8.42 -6.74
N VAL A 153 23.44 8.60 -5.71
CA VAL A 153 21.99 8.87 -5.79
C VAL A 153 21.66 10.05 -4.89
N ASN A 154 21.00 11.08 -5.41
CA ASN A 154 20.58 12.26 -4.63
C ASN A 154 21.70 12.91 -3.80
N ASP A 155 22.89 13.10 -4.38
CA ASP A 155 24.08 13.66 -3.72
C ASP A 155 24.67 12.80 -2.59
N MET A 156 24.18 11.57 -2.41
CA MET A 156 24.76 10.56 -1.53
C MET A 156 25.52 9.52 -2.35
N ASN A 157 26.70 9.14 -1.88
CA ASN A 157 27.54 8.11 -2.53
C ASN A 157 27.49 6.82 -1.71
N TYR A 158 27.20 5.72 -2.37
CA TYR A 158 27.13 4.39 -1.78
C TYR A 158 28.19 3.49 -2.41
N GLU A 159 29.16 3.07 -1.60
CA GLU A 159 30.22 2.17 -2.06
C GLU A 159 29.78 0.71 -1.91
N PHE A 160 29.86 -0.04 -3.01
CA PHE A 160 29.62 -1.48 -3.04
C PHE A 160 30.93 -2.23 -3.16
N GLN A 161 31.24 -3.07 -2.17
CA GLN A 161 32.46 -3.87 -2.15
C GLN A 161 32.12 -5.35 -2.35
N PHE A 162 32.87 -6.04 -3.20
CA PHE A 162 32.68 -7.46 -3.47
C PHE A 162 33.99 -8.14 -3.86
N ALA A 163 34.10 -9.44 -3.57
CA ALA A 163 35.24 -10.25 -3.98
C ALA A 163 34.93 -11.02 -5.27
N VAL A 164 35.93 -11.14 -6.14
CA VAL A 164 35.93 -12.00 -7.32
C VAL A 164 36.93 -13.14 -7.10
N GLY A 165 36.45 -14.37 -7.24
CA GLY A 165 37.24 -15.60 -7.10
C GLY A 165 37.91 -16.06 -8.40
N GLU A 166 38.78 -17.07 -8.32
CA GLU A 166 39.52 -17.58 -9.49
C GLU A 166 38.65 -18.22 -10.57
N SER A 167 37.57 -18.88 -10.19
CA SER A 167 36.72 -19.67 -11.10
C SER A 167 35.30 -19.13 -11.22
N GLU A 168 35.05 -17.90 -10.75
CA GLU A 168 33.71 -17.32 -10.80
C GLU A 168 33.33 -16.92 -12.23
N THR A 169 32.09 -17.17 -12.59
CA THR A 169 31.48 -16.78 -13.86
C THR A 169 30.96 -15.34 -13.81
N ASN A 170 30.76 -14.74 -14.98
CA ASN A 170 30.12 -13.42 -15.07
C ASN A 170 28.74 -13.41 -14.42
N ARG A 171 27.93 -14.44 -14.67
CA ARG A 171 26.58 -14.57 -14.11
C ARG A 171 26.61 -14.62 -12.58
N GLU A 172 27.49 -15.41 -11.98
CA GLU A 172 27.60 -15.50 -10.50
C GLU A 172 27.97 -14.17 -9.85
N ILE A 173 28.82 -13.37 -10.52
CA ILE A 173 29.19 -12.03 -10.04
C ILE A 173 27.99 -11.07 -10.20
N GLN A 174 27.33 -11.07 -11.36
CA GLN A 174 26.15 -10.22 -11.62
C GLN A 174 25.02 -10.52 -10.62
N GLU A 175 24.70 -11.79 -10.37
CA GLU A 175 23.67 -12.18 -9.39
C GLU A 175 24.01 -11.74 -7.96
N ARG A 176 25.29 -11.74 -7.60
CA ARG A 176 25.76 -11.22 -6.30
C ARG A 176 25.60 -9.71 -6.22
N LEU A 177 25.95 -8.98 -7.28
CA LEU A 177 25.77 -7.53 -7.36
C LEU A 177 24.29 -7.15 -7.29
N ILE A 178 23.40 -7.88 -7.97
CA ILE A 178 21.94 -7.71 -7.86
C ILE A 178 21.50 -7.80 -6.40
N ARG A 179 21.93 -8.83 -5.68
CA ARG A 179 21.60 -8.99 -4.26
C ARG A 179 22.16 -7.86 -3.40
N LEU A 180 23.40 -7.45 -3.62
CA LEU A 180 24.04 -6.36 -2.87
C LEU A 180 23.30 -5.03 -3.06
N ILE A 181 22.99 -4.66 -4.31
CA ILE A 181 22.31 -3.41 -4.64
C ILE A 181 20.88 -3.44 -4.09
N ASN A 182 20.10 -4.47 -4.38
CA ASN A 182 18.70 -4.54 -3.93
C ASN A 182 18.58 -4.58 -2.40
N ASN A 183 19.50 -5.22 -1.68
CA ASN A 183 19.48 -5.25 -0.22
C ASN A 183 19.87 -3.90 0.42
N SER A 184 20.54 -3.02 -0.32
CA SER A 184 20.93 -1.70 0.17
C SER A 184 19.78 -0.69 0.19
N ALA A 185 18.73 -0.93 -0.60
CA ALA A 185 17.54 -0.08 -0.70
C ALA A 185 17.85 1.42 -0.94
N ILE A 186 18.84 1.72 -1.78
CA ILE A 186 19.30 3.09 -2.08
C ILE A 186 18.46 3.82 -3.15
N GLY A 187 17.28 3.29 -3.49
CA GLY A 187 16.42 3.82 -4.56
C GLY A 187 16.82 3.39 -5.98
N ILE A 188 17.64 2.33 -6.10
CA ILE A 188 18.02 1.68 -7.35
C ILE A 188 17.63 0.21 -7.28
N ARG A 189 16.93 -0.27 -8.31
CA ARG A 189 16.62 -1.68 -8.50
C ARG A 189 17.58 -2.28 -9.51
N ALA A 190 18.19 -3.40 -9.15
CA ALA A 190 19.04 -4.19 -10.03
C ALA A 190 18.34 -5.49 -10.45
N ASP A 191 18.48 -5.86 -11.72
CA ASP A 191 18.05 -7.14 -12.25
C ASP A 191 18.95 -7.62 -13.40
N LEU A 192 18.67 -8.82 -13.91
CA LEU A 192 19.45 -9.46 -14.97
C LEU A 192 18.68 -9.40 -16.29
N ALA A 193 19.27 -8.76 -17.30
CA ALA A 193 18.82 -8.86 -18.68
C ALA A 193 19.54 -10.03 -19.37
N GLU A 194 18.81 -10.84 -20.13
CA GLU A 194 19.37 -12.02 -20.81
C GLU A 194 18.99 -12.03 -22.29
N VAL A 195 19.99 -12.20 -23.17
CA VAL A 195 19.84 -12.31 -24.62
C VAL A 195 20.84 -13.34 -25.12
N ASP A 196 20.37 -14.35 -25.87
CA ASP A 196 21.20 -15.40 -26.49
C ASP A 196 22.19 -16.09 -25.53
N GLY A 197 21.74 -16.37 -24.29
CA GLY A 197 22.57 -17.00 -23.25
C GLY A 197 23.67 -16.10 -22.67
N ARG A 198 23.64 -14.80 -22.96
CA ARG A 198 24.48 -13.76 -22.34
C ARG A 198 23.65 -12.95 -21.36
N THR A 199 24.29 -12.53 -20.28
CA THR A 199 23.63 -11.80 -19.20
C THR A 199 24.27 -10.43 -18.98
N SER A 200 23.43 -9.45 -18.64
CA SER A 200 23.82 -8.08 -18.35
C SER A 200 23.12 -7.58 -17.08
N LEU A 201 23.80 -6.73 -16.33
CA LEU A 201 23.19 -6.01 -15.21
C LEU A 201 22.36 -4.86 -15.74
N ARG A 202 21.09 -4.80 -15.33
CA ARG A 202 20.23 -3.64 -15.54
C ARG A 202 20.01 -2.95 -14.20
N LEU A 203 20.35 -1.66 -14.14
CA LEU A 203 20.11 -0.80 -12.99
C LEU A 203 19.02 0.21 -13.35
N THR A 204 17.92 0.23 -12.61
CA THR A 204 16.80 1.14 -12.84
C THR A 204 16.56 2.00 -11.62
N SER A 205 16.44 3.31 -11.80
CA SER A 205 16.01 4.19 -10.70
C SER A 205 14.57 3.90 -10.31
N GLU A 206 14.30 3.87 -9.00
CA GLU A 206 12.93 3.81 -8.49
C GLU A 206 12.22 5.17 -8.59
N ALA A 207 12.98 6.25 -8.70
CA ALA A 207 12.45 7.58 -8.98
C ALA A 207 12.26 7.78 -10.50
N ALA A 208 11.29 8.63 -10.84
CA ALA A 208 11.12 9.15 -12.19
C ALA A 208 11.49 10.63 -12.24
N GLY A 209 11.75 11.12 -13.44
CA GLY A 209 12.01 12.53 -13.71
C GLY A 209 13.30 13.07 -13.10
N LEU A 210 13.61 14.32 -13.43
CA LEU A 210 14.77 15.07 -13.01
C LEU A 210 14.32 16.27 -12.17
N SER A 211 14.95 16.45 -11.01
CA SER A 211 14.87 17.69 -10.24
C SER A 211 15.61 18.82 -10.95
N GLN A 212 15.26 20.07 -10.64
CA GLN A 212 15.92 21.24 -11.25
C GLN A 212 17.45 21.17 -11.14
N GLY A 213 18.12 21.40 -12.27
CA GLY A 213 19.59 21.45 -12.36
C GLY A 213 20.30 20.09 -12.40
N ARG A 214 19.57 18.97 -12.34
CA ARG A 214 20.16 17.62 -12.48
C ARG A 214 19.99 17.09 -13.90
N THR A 215 21.00 16.37 -14.36
CA THR A 215 21.01 15.70 -15.68
C THR A 215 20.80 14.20 -15.56
N HIS A 216 21.08 13.61 -14.39
CA HIS A 216 20.95 12.18 -14.11
C HIS A 216 20.30 11.97 -12.75
N LEU A 217 19.58 10.86 -12.59
CA LEU A 217 19.05 10.38 -11.32
C LEU A 217 20.11 9.66 -10.49
N PHE A 218 21.02 8.94 -11.16
CA PHE A 218 22.16 8.31 -10.53
C PHE A 218 23.37 8.21 -11.47
N THR A 219 24.55 8.05 -10.90
CA THR A 219 25.78 7.78 -11.64
C THR A 219 26.54 6.62 -11.00
N VAL A 220 27.24 5.83 -11.81
CA VAL A 220 28.07 4.72 -11.34
C VAL A 220 29.51 5.00 -11.74
N THR A 221 30.46 4.88 -10.80
CA THR A 221 31.89 5.13 -11.04
C THR A 221 32.75 4.28 -10.11
N ASP A 222 33.96 3.92 -10.53
CA ASP A 222 34.98 3.35 -9.66
C ASP A 222 36.28 4.19 -9.62
N ASP A 223 36.21 5.46 -10.05
CA ASP A 223 37.35 6.38 -10.10
C ASP A 223 37.92 6.73 -8.71
N LYS A 224 37.07 6.66 -7.67
CA LYS A 224 37.40 7.08 -6.29
C LYS A 224 37.05 6.01 -5.26
N THR A 225 37.34 4.76 -5.58
CA THR A 225 36.92 3.62 -4.78
C THR A 225 38.00 3.12 -3.80
N SER A 226 37.62 2.48 -2.69
CA SER A 226 38.52 2.03 -1.63
C SER A 226 39.22 0.70 -1.91
N LYS A 227 38.75 -0.04 -2.93
CA LYS A 227 39.32 -1.31 -3.41
C LYS A 227 39.75 -1.17 -4.87
N ARG A 228 39.90 -2.30 -5.57
CA ARG A 228 40.31 -2.29 -6.97
C ARG A 228 39.17 -1.77 -7.86
N SER A 229 39.52 -0.90 -8.81
CA SER A 229 38.63 -0.41 -9.88
C SER A 229 38.69 -1.29 -11.15
N GLY A 230 37.88 -0.95 -12.15
CA GLY A 230 37.75 -1.63 -13.43
C GLY A 230 36.48 -2.48 -13.55
N THR A 231 35.60 -2.44 -12.56
CA THR A 231 34.32 -3.18 -12.61
C THR A 231 33.23 -2.43 -13.33
N VAL A 232 33.25 -1.09 -13.27
CA VAL A 232 32.26 -0.26 -13.96
C VAL A 232 32.41 -0.44 -15.46
N ASP A 233 33.64 -0.28 -15.99
CA ASP A 233 33.94 -0.52 -17.41
C ASP A 233 33.65 -1.96 -17.84
N TYR A 234 34.07 -2.95 -17.03
CA TYR A 234 33.92 -4.37 -17.39
C TYR A 234 32.45 -4.79 -17.52
N PHE A 235 31.61 -4.37 -16.59
CA PHE A 235 30.18 -4.65 -16.62
C PHE A 235 29.37 -3.58 -17.37
N GLY A 236 29.97 -2.48 -17.81
CA GLY A 236 29.29 -1.37 -18.50
C GLY A 236 28.26 -0.64 -17.63
N LEU A 237 28.50 -0.50 -16.32
CA LEU A 237 27.48 -0.04 -15.37
C LEU A 237 27.11 1.45 -15.50
N ASP A 238 27.95 2.23 -16.16
CA ASP A 238 27.81 3.67 -16.38
C ASP A 238 27.04 4.02 -17.68
N TYR A 239 26.78 3.04 -18.55
CA TYR A 239 26.04 3.26 -19.78
C TYR A 239 24.54 3.46 -19.53
N THR A 240 24.05 4.67 -19.73
CA THR A 240 22.62 5.01 -19.67
C THR A 240 21.90 4.51 -20.93
N SER A 241 21.10 3.45 -20.81
CA SER A 241 20.25 2.95 -21.89
C SER A 241 18.96 3.75 -22.06
N ARG A 242 18.46 4.36 -20.98
CA ARG A 242 17.30 5.26 -20.98
C ARG A 242 17.54 6.43 -20.04
N GLU A 243 17.49 7.63 -20.61
CA GLU A 243 17.52 8.88 -19.85
C GLU A 243 16.23 9.08 -19.05
N ALA A 244 16.35 9.69 -17.87
CA ALA A 244 15.17 10.14 -17.13
C ALA A 244 14.58 11.39 -17.78
N SER A 245 13.25 11.44 -17.90
CA SER A 245 12.52 12.60 -18.39
C SER A 245 11.39 12.98 -17.45
N ASN A 246 11.06 14.27 -17.40
CA ASN A 246 9.89 14.75 -16.68
C ASN A 246 8.61 14.47 -17.47
N ALA A 247 7.49 14.35 -16.74
CA ALA A 247 6.18 14.42 -17.35
C ALA A 247 5.97 15.83 -17.91
N SER A 248 5.37 15.91 -19.10
CA SER A 248 4.97 17.16 -19.75
C SER A 248 3.48 17.08 -20.03
N PHE A 249 2.74 18.09 -19.58
CA PHE A 249 1.29 18.14 -19.69
C PHE A 249 0.80 19.58 -19.64
N SER A 250 -0.39 19.84 -20.18
CA SER A 250 -1.08 21.12 -20.06
C SER A 250 -2.28 20.99 -19.11
N ILE A 251 -2.52 22.01 -18.29
CA ILE A 251 -3.75 22.14 -17.49
C ILE A 251 -4.46 23.40 -17.94
N ASN A 252 -5.68 23.29 -18.45
CA ASN A 252 -6.46 24.41 -19.00
C ASN A 252 -5.66 25.21 -20.06
N GLY A 253 -4.89 24.50 -20.89
CA GLY A 253 -4.00 25.07 -21.91
C GLY A 253 -2.68 25.66 -21.39
N GLU A 254 -2.41 25.63 -20.08
CA GLU A 254 -1.15 26.10 -19.52
C GLU A 254 -0.14 24.95 -19.37
N GLU A 255 0.98 25.04 -20.09
CA GLU A 255 2.03 24.03 -20.07
C GLU A 255 2.72 23.91 -18.70
N ARG A 256 2.95 22.67 -18.29
CA ARG A 256 3.54 22.27 -17.01
C ARG A 256 4.46 21.07 -17.19
N THR A 257 5.41 20.97 -16.27
CA THR A 257 6.30 19.81 -16.16
C THR A 257 6.35 19.31 -14.74
N SER A 258 6.43 18.00 -14.55
CA SER A 258 6.56 17.37 -13.23
C SER A 258 7.63 16.28 -13.26
N PRO A 259 8.47 16.14 -12.23
CA PRO A 259 9.37 14.99 -12.11
C PRO A 259 8.60 13.69 -11.80
N SER A 260 7.34 13.77 -11.41
CA SER A 260 6.52 12.61 -11.03
C SER A 260 5.26 12.51 -11.88
N ASN A 261 4.85 11.28 -12.20
CA ASN A 261 3.54 10.97 -12.78
C ASN A 261 2.40 11.10 -11.77
N HIS A 262 2.70 11.47 -10.53
CA HIS A 262 1.74 11.67 -9.47
C HIS A 262 2.00 13.02 -8.81
N PHE A 263 1.02 13.92 -8.87
CA PHE A 263 1.13 15.28 -8.35
C PHE A 263 -0.22 15.83 -7.89
N ALA A 264 -0.20 16.88 -7.08
CA ALA A 264 -1.39 17.59 -6.63
C ALA A 264 -1.56 18.90 -7.40
N VAL A 265 -2.79 19.21 -7.80
CA VAL A 265 -3.20 20.45 -8.45
C VAL A 265 -4.00 21.28 -7.45
N GLU A 266 -3.49 22.48 -7.15
CA GLU A 266 -4.12 23.50 -6.29
C GLU A 266 -4.60 23.01 -4.90
N LYS A 267 -4.06 21.88 -4.41
CA LYS A 267 -4.54 21.18 -3.19
C LYS A 267 -6.01 20.74 -3.26
N GLN A 268 -6.58 20.68 -4.47
CA GLN A 268 -7.95 20.23 -4.70
C GLN A 268 -7.95 18.81 -5.26
N TYR A 269 -7.14 18.57 -6.30
CA TYR A 269 -7.03 17.29 -6.97
C TYR A 269 -5.65 16.67 -6.78
N GLU A 270 -5.63 15.35 -6.59
CA GLU A 270 -4.45 14.52 -6.70
C GLU A 270 -4.59 13.72 -7.99
N ILE A 271 -3.67 13.92 -8.94
CA ILE A 271 -3.70 13.35 -10.28
C ILE A 271 -2.57 12.35 -10.43
N LYS A 272 -2.89 11.18 -10.97
CA LYS A 272 -1.92 10.17 -11.36
C LYS A 272 -2.05 9.87 -12.86
N LEU A 273 -0.96 10.08 -13.59
CA LEU A 273 -0.83 9.84 -15.02
C LEU A 273 -0.47 8.38 -15.28
N HIS A 274 -1.10 7.78 -16.28
CA HIS A 274 -0.90 6.41 -16.72
C HIS A 274 -0.62 6.32 -18.23
N GLY A 275 -1.07 7.30 -19.01
CA GLY A 275 -0.94 7.34 -20.46
C GLY A 275 -0.76 8.75 -21.00
N ILE A 276 -0.67 8.85 -22.32
CA ILE A 276 -0.61 10.11 -23.06
C ILE A 276 -1.96 10.39 -23.72
N THR A 277 -2.31 11.66 -23.90
CA THR A 277 -3.53 12.05 -24.63
C THR A 277 -3.30 12.06 -26.13
N GLU A 278 -4.34 11.74 -26.88
CA GLU A 278 -4.38 12.06 -28.31
C GLU A 278 -4.46 13.58 -28.50
N GLU A 279 -3.79 14.08 -29.54
CA GLU A 279 -3.71 15.52 -29.82
C GLU A 279 -5.11 16.13 -29.99
N GLY A 280 -5.41 17.19 -29.22
CA GLY A 280 -6.71 17.87 -29.24
C GLY A 280 -7.84 17.14 -28.52
N SER A 281 -7.56 16.07 -27.76
CA SER A 281 -8.53 15.34 -26.95
C SER A 281 -8.17 15.40 -25.45
N PRO A 282 -8.35 16.56 -24.79
CA PRO A 282 -8.05 16.71 -23.38
C PRO A 282 -8.93 15.82 -22.50
N VAL A 283 -8.34 15.30 -21.42
CA VAL A 283 -9.05 14.60 -20.36
C VAL A 283 -9.71 15.60 -19.44
N GLN A 284 -11.01 15.45 -19.24
CA GLN A 284 -11.78 16.28 -18.32
C GLN A 284 -11.71 15.68 -16.92
N ILE A 285 -11.20 16.46 -15.98
CA ILE A 285 -11.17 16.11 -14.56
C ILE A 285 -12.07 17.08 -13.81
N GLY A 286 -12.96 16.55 -12.98
CA GLY A 286 -13.90 17.39 -12.24
C GLY A 286 -14.44 16.69 -11.01
N LEU A 287 -15.38 17.33 -10.33
CA LEU A 287 -16.15 16.68 -9.28
C LEU A 287 -17.32 15.90 -9.86
N LYS A 288 -17.53 14.70 -9.34
CA LYS A 288 -18.76 13.94 -9.56
C LYS A 288 -19.90 14.67 -8.89
N THR A 289 -21.10 14.45 -9.43
CA THR A 289 -22.33 14.89 -8.76
C THR A 289 -22.48 14.22 -7.39
N ASP A 290 -23.30 14.78 -6.50
CA ASP A 290 -23.55 14.16 -5.18
C ASP A 290 -24.11 12.74 -5.31
N LEU A 291 -24.96 12.50 -6.33
CA LEU A 291 -25.55 11.20 -6.63
C LEU A 291 -24.50 10.18 -7.09
N GLU A 292 -23.59 10.57 -7.99
CA GLU A 292 -22.50 9.71 -8.45
C GLU A 292 -21.50 9.44 -7.33
N SER A 293 -21.15 10.47 -6.55
CA SER A 293 -20.28 10.33 -5.37
C SER A 293 -20.88 9.36 -4.36
N LEU A 294 -22.19 9.45 -4.11
CA LEU A 294 -22.92 8.50 -3.26
C LEU A 294 -22.81 7.08 -3.83
N THR A 295 -23.12 6.89 -5.12
CA THR A 295 -23.10 5.57 -5.78
C THR A 295 -21.72 4.92 -5.68
N ASP A 296 -20.66 5.68 -5.92
CA ASP A 296 -19.29 5.22 -5.77
C ASP A 296 -18.95 4.89 -4.32
N ASN A 297 -19.34 5.75 -3.38
CA ASN A 297 -19.06 5.54 -1.97
C ASN A 297 -19.72 4.25 -1.46
N VAL A 298 -20.96 3.98 -1.86
CA VAL A 298 -21.65 2.73 -1.54
C VAL A 298 -20.99 1.54 -2.23
N THR A 299 -20.60 1.67 -3.50
CA THR A 299 -19.88 0.63 -4.24
C THR A 299 -18.56 0.28 -3.55
N HIS A 300 -17.79 1.27 -3.09
CA HIS A 300 -16.56 1.06 -2.36
C HIS A 300 -16.78 0.44 -0.98
N LEU A 301 -17.85 0.81 -0.27
CA LEU A 301 -18.21 0.19 1.01
C LEU A 301 -18.53 -1.30 0.84
N VAL A 302 -19.40 -1.62 -0.12
CA VAL A 302 -19.80 -3.00 -0.48
C VAL A 302 -18.57 -3.79 -0.92
N GLY A 303 -17.74 -3.23 -1.81
CA GLY A 303 -16.51 -3.84 -2.27
C GLY A 303 -15.53 -4.13 -1.12
N GLY A 304 -15.32 -3.18 -0.22
CA GLY A 304 -14.46 -3.37 0.95
C GLY A 304 -14.96 -4.47 1.87
N TYR A 305 -16.28 -4.52 2.14
CA TYR A 305 -16.89 -5.60 2.91
C TYR A 305 -16.67 -6.96 2.23
N ASN A 306 -16.94 -7.05 0.93
CA ASN A 306 -16.80 -8.28 0.15
C ASN A 306 -15.36 -8.79 0.08
N ASP A 307 -14.40 -7.89 -0.12
CA ASP A 307 -12.96 -8.23 -0.11
C ASP A 307 -12.55 -8.83 1.23
N PHE A 308 -13.05 -8.25 2.34
CA PHE A 308 -12.81 -8.78 3.68
C PHE A 308 -13.43 -10.17 3.88
N ILE A 309 -14.71 -10.36 3.50
CA ILE A 309 -15.41 -11.64 3.62
C ILE A 309 -14.72 -12.72 2.78
N LYS A 310 -14.33 -12.42 1.54
CA LYS A 310 -13.60 -13.35 0.67
C LYS A 310 -12.26 -13.75 1.27
N ALA A 311 -11.51 -12.78 1.78
CA ALA A 311 -10.22 -13.03 2.41
C ALA A 311 -10.34 -13.82 3.74
N ALA A 312 -11.41 -13.64 4.51
CA ALA A 312 -11.69 -14.51 5.66
C ALA A 312 -12.11 -15.91 5.21
N SER A 313 -12.92 -16.00 4.16
CA SER A 313 -13.49 -17.25 3.63
C SER A 313 -12.41 -18.19 3.08
N SER A 314 -11.33 -17.67 2.51
CA SER A 314 -10.19 -18.49 2.05
C SER A 314 -9.52 -19.31 3.16
N TYR A 315 -9.78 -18.98 4.43
CA TYR A 315 -9.24 -19.66 5.60
C TYR A 315 -10.24 -20.63 6.28
N LEU A 316 -11.45 -20.82 5.74
CA LEU A 316 -12.48 -21.65 6.35
C LEU A 316 -12.09 -23.11 6.59
N GLU A 317 -11.30 -23.68 5.66
CA GLU A 317 -10.84 -25.07 5.72
C GLU A 317 -9.65 -25.26 6.67
N THR A 318 -8.85 -24.21 6.87
CA THR A 318 -7.59 -24.31 7.63
C THR A 318 -7.68 -23.71 9.03
N GLN A 319 -8.63 -22.79 9.26
CA GLN A 319 -8.79 -22.05 10.52
C GLN A 319 -10.26 -22.07 10.96
N SER A 320 -10.57 -22.92 11.93
CA SER A 320 -11.93 -23.14 12.46
C SER A 320 -12.61 -21.86 12.95
N LYS A 321 -11.84 -20.91 13.50
CA LYS A 321 -12.33 -19.62 13.99
C LYS A 321 -12.55 -18.56 12.92
N SER A 322 -12.19 -18.80 11.65
CA SER A 322 -12.56 -17.89 10.56
C SER A 322 -14.09 -17.83 10.39
N ARG A 323 -14.79 -18.95 10.64
CA ARG A 323 -16.26 -19.00 10.69
C ARG A 323 -16.87 -18.03 11.69
N GLN A 324 -16.20 -17.83 12.84
CA GLN A 324 -16.66 -16.87 13.85
C GLN A 324 -16.57 -15.45 13.31
N LEU A 325 -15.47 -15.11 12.64
CA LEU A 325 -15.25 -13.79 12.04
C LEU A 325 -16.33 -13.47 11.01
N ILE A 326 -16.58 -14.39 10.07
CA ILE A 326 -17.61 -14.23 9.03
C ILE A 326 -18.99 -14.09 9.67
N LYS A 327 -19.33 -14.92 10.66
CA LYS A 327 -20.62 -14.85 11.37
C LYS A 327 -20.83 -13.50 12.06
N GLU A 328 -19.78 -12.91 12.65
CA GLU A 328 -19.87 -11.60 13.29
C GLU A 328 -20.12 -10.48 12.27
N PHE A 329 -19.48 -10.51 11.11
CA PHE A 329 -19.72 -9.55 10.03
C PHE A 329 -21.09 -9.72 9.36
N ARG A 330 -21.52 -10.97 9.14
CA ARG A 330 -22.89 -11.28 8.72
C ARG A 330 -23.90 -10.75 9.73
N GLY A 331 -23.62 -10.90 11.03
CA GLY A 331 -24.45 -10.36 12.10
C GLY A 331 -24.57 -8.84 12.02
N ILE A 332 -23.47 -8.13 11.75
CA ILE A 332 -23.48 -6.67 11.58
C ILE A 332 -24.32 -6.26 10.36
N ALA A 333 -24.11 -6.90 9.19
CA ALA A 333 -24.89 -6.60 7.99
C ALA A 333 -26.38 -6.94 8.18
N GLY A 334 -26.66 -8.07 8.84
CA GLY A 334 -28.01 -8.56 9.14
C GLY A 334 -28.87 -7.62 9.99
N LEU A 335 -28.26 -6.74 10.79
CA LEU A 335 -28.99 -5.72 11.56
C LEU A 335 -29.66 -4.66 10.67
N TYR A 336 -29.16 -4.49 9.44
CA TYR A 336 -29.60 -3.43 8.53
C TYR A 336 -30.27 -3.98 7.26
N THR A 337 -30.47 -5.30 7.12
CA THR A 337 -30.95 -5.96 5.89
C THR A 337 -32.14 -5.25 5.26
N THR A 338 -33.24 -5.04 5.98
CA THR A 338 -34.45 -4.42 5.42
C THR A 338 -34.20 -3.01 4.88
N SER A 339 -33.42 -2.20 5.60
CA SER A 339 -33.07 -0.86 5.14
C SER A 339 -32.13 -0.91 3.94
N LEU A 340 -31.13 -1.79 3.97
CA LEU A 340 -30.19 -1.96 2.86
C LEU A 340 -30.88 -2.42 1.58
N GLU A 341 -31.83 -3.37 1.68
CA GLU A 341 -32.59 -3.89 0.53
C GLU A 341 -33.38 -2.77 -0.17
N SER A 342 -34.00 -1.88 0.59
CA SER A 342 -34.71 -0.70 0.02
C SER A 342 -33.78 0.29 -0.70
N MET A 343 -32.48 0.19 -0.48
CA MET A 343 -31.43 1.00 -1.11
C MET A 343 -30.67 0.23 -2.21
N GLY A 344 -31.13 -0.97 -2.57
CA GLY A 344 -30.46 -1.81 -3.56
C GLY A 344 -29.25 -2.57 -3.01
N VAL A 345 -29.07 -2.71 -1.70
CA VAL A 345 -27.99 -3.52 -1.11
C VAL A 345 -28.55 -4.78 -0.47
N THR A 346 -28.23 -5.95 -1.00
CA THR A 346 -28.73 -7.25 -0.53
C THR A 346 -27.61 -8.07 0.11
N LEU A 347 -27.91 -8.79 1.20
CA LEU A 347 -27.00 -9.75 1.80
C LEU A 347 -27.20 -11.13 1.17
N GLU A 348 -26.18 -11.61 0.48
CA GLU A 348 -26.21 -12.87 -0.27
C GLU A 348 -25.96 -14.09 0.64
N PRO A 349 -26.33 -15.31 0.20
CA PRO A 349 -26.12 -16.54 0.97
C PRO A 349 -24.66 -16.87 1.30
N ASP A 350 -23.72 -16.35 0.50
CA ASP A 350 -22.28 -16.51 0.69
C ASP A 350 -21.67 -15.46 1.65
N ASP A 351 -22.53 -14.75 2.38
CA ASP A 351 -22.20 -13.68 3.33
C ASP A 351 -21.57 -12.44 2.67
N THR A 352 -21.64 -12.30 1.33
CA THR A 352 -21.25 -11.07 0.62
C THR A 352 -22.45 -10.12 0.42
N LEU A 353 -22.19 -8.86 0.12
CA LEU A 353 -23.19 -7.86 -0.22
C LEU A 353 -23.25 -7.70 -1.75
N ALA A 354 -24.44 -7.78 -2.33
CA ALA A 354 -24.69 -7.37 -3.71
C ALA A 354 -25.27 -5.94 -3.74
N LEU A 355 -24.98 -5.22 -4.83
CA LEU A 355 -25.42 -3.85 -5.03
C LEU A 355 -26.13 -3.72 -6.39
N ASP A 356 -27.41 -3.36 -6.34
CA ASP A 356 -28.20 -2.85 -7.44
C ASP A 356 -28.00 -1.33 -7.55
N GLN A 357 -27.15 -0.93 -8.49
CA GLN A 357 -26.82 0.48 -8.69
C GLN A 357 -27.99 1.30 -9.25
N ASP A 358 -28.90 0.68 -9.99
CA ASP A 358 -30.03 1.38 -10.59
C ASP A 358 -31.07 1.70 -9.52
N LEU A 359 -31.38 0.73 -8.65
CA LEU A 359 -32.24 0.96 -7.49
C LEU A 359 -31.62 1.95 -6.51
N LEU A 360 -30.31 1.87 -6.27
CA LEU A 360 -29.61 2.83 -5.41
C LEU A 360 -29.77 4.27 -5.95
N ARG A 361 -29.59 4.48 -7.25
CA ARG A 361 -29.73 5.78 -7.90
C ARG A 361 -31.17 6.28 -7.85
N GLU A 362 -32.14 5.41 -8.15
CA GLU A 362 -33.56 5.75 -8.08
C GLU A 362 -33.96 6.22 -6.67
N THR A 363 -33.60 5.45 -5.64
CA THR A 363 -33.86 5.78 -4.23
C THR A 363 -33.21 7.11 -3.84
N ALA A 364 -31.99 7.37 -4.29
CA ALA A 364 -31.30 8.62 -4.02
C ALA A 364 -31.95 9.82 -4.74
N MET A 365 -32.45 9.67 -5.97
CA MET A 365 -33.15 10.73 -6.71
C MET A 365 -34.53 11.07 -6.11
N GLN A 366 -35.21 10.08 -5.53
CA GLN A 366 -36.52 10.26 -4.89
C GLN A 366 -36.41 10.78 -3.45
N SER A 367 -35.21 10.74 -2.88
CA SER A 367 -34.95 11.16 -1.50
C SER A 367 -35.06 12.68 -1.33
N GLN A 368 -35.80 13.10 -0.30
CA GLN A 368 -35.81 14.50 0.14
C GLN A 368 -34.62 14.84 1.06
N ASP A 369 -34.14 13.84 1.81
CA ASP A 369 -32.96 13.94 2.68
C ASP A 369 -32.12 12.67 2.54
N ILE A 370 -31.00 12.80 1.82
CA ILE A 370 -30.04 11.72 1.55
C ILE A 370 -29.42 11.21 2.86
N MET A 371 -29.19 12.08 3.84
CA MET A 371 -28.56 11.70 5.11
C MET A 371 -29.49 10.84 5.96
N GLU A 372 -30.78 11.18 5.98
CA GLU A 372 -31.81 10.37 6.64
C GLU A 372 -31.99 9.05 5.90
N THR A 373 -32.16 9.12 4.58
CA THR A 373 -32.41 7.95 3.73
C THR A 373 -31.29 6.92 3.84
N PHE A 374 -30.02 7.34 3.75
CA PHE A 374 -28.87 6.44 3.81
C PHE A 374 -28.25 6.28 5.22
N GLY A 375 -28.95 6.70 6.27
CA GLY A 375 -28.48 6.61 7.66
C GLY A 375 -28.15 5.18 8.13
N SER A 376 -28.80 4.17 7.56
CA SER A 376 -28.49 2.75 7.83
C SER A 376 -27.12 2.32 7.28
N LEU A 377 -26.75 2.77 6.07
CA LEU A 377 -25.41 2.53 5.51
C LEU A 377 -24.31 3.21 6.34
N LYS A 378 -24.60 4.42 6.82
CA LYS A 378 -23.72 5.16 7.73
C LYS A 378 -23.52 4.42 9.06
N SER A 379 -24.59 3.81 9.58
CA SER A 379 -24.51 3.02 10.82
C SER A 379 -23.73 1.72 10.60
N LEU A 380 -23.96 1.05 9.48
CA LEU A 380 -23.22 -0.14 9.04
C LEU A 380 -21.72 0.15 8.96
N SER A 381 -21.31 1.18 8.22
CA SER A 381 -19.90 1.54 8.06
C SER A 381 -19.23 1.90 9.39
N GLY A 382 -19.92 2.61 10.28
CA GLY A 382 -19.45 2.90 11.63
C GLY A 382 -19.21 1.62 12.45
N MET A 383 -20.09 0.62 12.32
CA MET A 383 -19.92 -0.69 12.95
C MET A 383 -18.76 -1.48 12.34
N LEU A 384 -18.58 -1.43 11.02
CA LEU A 384 -17.46 -2.06 10.32
C LEU A 384 -16.11 -1.46 10.74
N ILE A 385 -16.00 -0.13 10.89
CA ILE A 385 -14.79 0.54 11.41
C ILE A 385 -14.49 0.05 12.83
N ARG A 386 -15.49 0.05 13.72
CA ARG A 386 -15.31 -0.41 15.12
C ARG A 386 -14.85 -1.86 15.16
N LYS A 387 -15.49 -2.73 14.38
CA LYS A 387 -15.15 -4.14 14.35
C LYS A 387 -13.75 -4.38 13.77
N SER A 388 -13.39 -3.65 12.71
CA SER A 388 -12.05 -3.69 12.12
C SER A 388 -10.96 -3.24 13.09
N ASN A 389 -11.23 -2.19 13.90
CA ASN A 389 -10.32 -1.76 14.97
C ASN A 389 -10.16 -2.82 16.07
N GLU A 390 -11.25 -3.47 16.48
CA GLU A 390 -11.21 -4.57 17.47
C GLU A 390 -10.35 -5.74 16.97
N ILE A 391 -10.53 -6.12 15.70
CA ILE A 391 -9.76 -7.18 15.05
C ILE A 391 -8.28 -6.79 14.94
N SER A 392 -8.01 -5.56 14.51
CA SER A 392 -6.63 -5.06 14.36
C SER A 392 -5.88 -5.02 15.70
N LEU A 393 -6.61 -4.73 16.79
CA LEU A 393 -6.08 -4.70 18.15
C LEU A 393 -5.77 -6.10 18.69
N ASN A 394 -6.60 -7.09 18.38
CA ASN A 394 -6.46 -8.45 18.89
C ASN A 394 -6.89 -9.52 17.86
N PRO A 395 -6.09 -9.73 16.79
CA PRO A 395 -6.40 -10.74 15.76
C PRO A 395 -6.38 -12.16 16.35
N MET A 396 -5.69 -12.35 17.48
CA MET A 396 -5.59 -13.61 18.19
C MET A 396 -6.89 -14.09 18.83
N ASN A 397 -7.95 -13.28 18.86
CA ASN A 397 -9.27 -13.77 19.23
C ASN A 397 -9.85 -14.76 18.20
N TYR A 398 -9.51 -14.55 16.93
CA TYR A 398 -9.97 -15.36 15.80
C TYR A 398 -9.04 -16.53 15.46
N VAL A 399 -8.08 -16.80 16.35
CA VAL A 399 -7.15 -17.92 16.25
C VAL A 399 -7.49 -18.98 17.31
N GLN A 400 -7.32 -20.26 16.96
CA GLN A 400 -7.42 -21.35 17.91
C GLN A 400 -6.22 -21.32 18.86
N LYS A 401 -6.50 -21.13 20.16
CA LYS A 401 -5.50 -21.02 21.22
C LYS A 401 -5.81 -22.03 22.32
N THR A 402 -4.77 -22.68 22.84
CA THR A 402 -4.88 -23.57 23.98
C THR A 402 -4.74 -22.75 25.27
N VAL A 403 -5.76 -22.77 26.11
CA VAL A 403 -5.72 -22.14 27.44
C VAL A 403 -4.91 -23.05 28.37
N VAL A 404 -3.92 -22.47 29.04
CA VAL A 404 -3.08 -23.17 30.03
C VAL A 404 -3.59 -22.89 31.46
N ALA A 405 -3.90 -21.63 31.75
CA ALA A 405 -4.38 -21.22 33.07
C ALA A 405 -5.29 -20.00 32.98
N TYR A 406 -6.28 -19.93 33.87
CA TYR A 406 -7.09 -18.73 34.09
C TYR A 406 -6.43 -17.86 35.15
N LYS A 407 -6.53 -16.53 35.00
CA LYS A 407 -6.07 -15.60 36.02
C LYS A 407 -7.08 -15.54 37.17
N ASN A 408 -6.58 -15.30 38.39
CA ASN A 408 -7.43 -15.14 39.57
C ASN A 408 -8.23 -13.82 39.49
N PRO A 409 -9.58 -13.85 39.46
CA PRO A 409 -10.40 -12.65 39.42
C PRO A 409 -10.11 -11.70 40.59
N GLY A 410 -10.03 -10.39 40.34
CA GLY A 410 -9.77 -9.38 41.37
C GLY A 410 -8.32 -9.25 41.85
N HIS A 411 -7.47 -10.25 41.60
CA HIS A 411 -6.05 -10.25 41.93
C HIS A 411 -5.18 -10.31 40.65
N THR A 412 -5.55 -9.54 39.64
CA THR A 412 -4.87 -9.53 38.34
C THR A 412 -3.79 -8.44 38.27
N PHE A 413 -2.55 -8.85 37.98
CA PHE A 413 -1.48 -7.94 37.62
C PHE A 413 -1.47 -7.70 36.12
N VAL A 414 -1.25 -6.45 35.72
CA VAL A 414 -1.07 -6.09 34.31
C VAL A 414 0.24 -6.69 33.84
N SER A 415 0.17 -7.63 32.90
CA SER A 415 1.31 -8.00 32.07
C SER A 415 1.10 -7.33 30.71
N PRO A 416 1.76 -6.20 30.43
CA PRO A 416 1.62 -5.51 29.14
C PRO A 416 2.05 -6.39 27.95
N TYR A 417 2.81 -7.47 28.23
CA TYR A 417 3.53 -8.24 27.24
C TYR A 417 2.96 -9.64 26.96
N ASN A 418 1.88 -10.09 27.63
CA ASN A 418 1.37 -11.47 27.43
C ASN A 418 0.57 -11.66 26.13
N THR A 419 -0.16 -10.65 25.63
CA THR A 419 -0.71 -10.68 24.25
C THR A 419 0.31 -10.26 23.17
N SER A 420 1.54 -9.91 23.59
CA SER A 420 2.54 -9.20 22.77
C SER A 420 3.15 -9.97 21.62
N ALA A 421 2.88 -11.26 21.45
CA ALA A 421 3.39 -11.96 20.27
C ALA A 421 2.85 -11.32 18.97
N TYR A 422 1.64 -10.76 19.01
CA TYR A 422 0.97 -10.16 17.84
C TYR A 422 0.34 -8.79 18.13
N SER A 423 0.07 -8.45 19.40
CA SER A 423 -0.23 -7.05 19.79
C SER A 423 0.99 -6.13 19.67
N GLY A 424 2.21 -6.69 19.74
CA GLY A 424 3.47 -5.96 19.58
C GLY A 424 3.74 -5.46 18.16
N MET A 425 2.92 -5.87 17.18
CA MET A 425 2.94 -5.38 15.79
C MET A 425 2.41 -3.94 15.65
N MET A 426 2.44 -3.16 16.74
CA MET A 426 2.12 -1.73 16.82
C MET A 426 3.37 -0.86 16.62
N PHE A 427 4.57 -1.38 16.89
CA PHE A 427 5.83 -0.64 16.82
C PHE A 427 6.59 -0.92 15.52
N ASN A 428 5.87 -0.92 14.39
CA ASN A 428 6.56 -0.80 13.10
C ASN A 428 7.03 0.65 12.92
N SER A 429 7.79 0.92 11.86
CA SER A 429 8.28 2.25 11.45
C SER A 429 7.19 3.30 11.15
N TYR A 430 5.96 3.10 11.65
CA TYR A 430 4.78 3.93 11.48
C TYR A 430 4.63 4.98 12.60
N CYS A 431 5.74 5.35 13.25
CA CYS A 431 5.85 6.44 14.21
C CYS A 431 6.94 7.41 13.80
#